data_AF-A0A9D8KBJ6-F1
#
_entry.id   AF-A0A9D8KBJ6-F1
#
_cell.length_a   1.000
_cell.length_b   1.000
_cell.length_c   1.000
_cell.angle_alpha   90.00
_cell.angle_beta   90.00
_cell.angle_gamma   90.00
#
_symmetry.space_group_name_H-M   'P 1'
#
loop_
_entity.id
_entity.type
_entity.pdbx_description
1 polymer ?
#
loop_
_entity_poly.entity_id
_entity_poly.type
_entity_poly.pdbx_seq_one_letter_code
_entity_poly.pdbx_strand_id
1 'polypeptide(L)' 'MAELVVVVAGSGPQALTLCCLLLQKRPQWRRRLRVLDPSGTWLDRWNTQMRRYEIPSSVPVGGVTREEQPRRSRG' A
#
# COMPACT_ATOMS: atom_id res chain seq x y z
N MET A 1 30.32 0.16 -13.56
CA MET A 1 29.43 1.30 -13.25
C MET A 1 28.57 0.90 -12.07
N ALA A 2 28.59 1.65 -10.97
CA ALA A 2 27.78 1.32 -9.78
C ALA A 2 26.29 1.60 -10.06
N GLU A 3 25.41 0.68 -9.68
CA GLU A 3 23.97 0.90 -9.76
C GLU A 3 23.52 1.82 -8.61
N LEU A 4 22.81 2.90 -8.93
CA LEU A 4 22.24 3.80 -7.93
C LEU A 4 21.13 3.07 -7.16
N VAL A 5 21.30 2.98 -5.84
CA VAL A 5 20.32 2.45 -4.89
C VAL A 5 19.82 3.58 -3.99
N VAL A 6 18.51 3.67 -3.79
CA VAL A 6 17.90 4.63 -2.88
C VAL A 6 17.46 3.90 -1.62
N VAL A 7 17.98 4.32 -0.48
CA VAL A 7 17.67 3.73 0.83
C VAL A 7 16.89 4.74 1.66
N VAL A 8 15.72 4.33 2.15
CA VAL A 8 14.88 5.09 3.07
C VAL A 8 15.04 4.51 4.46
N ALA A 9 15.50 5.31 5.42
CA ALA A 9 15.61 4.92 6.82
C ALA A 9 14.28 5.20 7.52
N GLY A 10 13.64 4.13 8.01
CA GLY A 10 12.31 4.15 8.60
C GLY A 10 11.23 3.65 7.64
N SER A 11 10.25 2.95 8.19
CA SER A 11 9.13 2.34 7.48
C SER A 11 7.77 3.00 7.80
N GLY A 12 7.78 4.12 8.51
CA GLY A 12 6.58 4.89 8.87
C GLY A 12 5.74 5.37 7.69
N PRO A 13 4.53 5.92 7.95
CA PRO A 13 3.64 6.42 6.89
C PRO A 13 4.33 7.41 5.95
N GLN A 14 5.10 8.37 6.48
CA GLN A 14 5.83 9.35 5.68
C GLN A 14 6.87 8.70 4.75
N ALA A 15 7.61 7.71 5.25
CA ALA A 15 8.60 6.97 4.47
C ALA A 15 7.94 6.19 3.35
N LEU A 16 6.85 5.48 3.63
CA LEU A 16 6.13 4.71 2.61
C LEU A 16 5.38 5.59 1.61
N THR A 17 4.83 6.73 2.04
CA THR A 17 4.26 7.73 1.13
C THR A 17 5.32 8.22 0.15
N LEU A 18 6.53 8.53 0.63
CA LEU A 18 7.64 8.91 -0.23
C LEU A 18 7.98 7.78 -1.23
N CYS A 19 8.06 6.53 -0.76
CA CYS A 19 8.31 5.37 -1.62
C CYS A 19 7.25 5.26 -2.74
N CYS A 20 5.97 5.40 -2.39
CA CYS A 20 4.87 5.37 -3.34
C CYS A 20 4.99 6.49 -4.38
N LEU A 21 5.24 7.73 -3.95
CA LEU A 21 5.40 8.87 -4.87
C LEU A 21 6.60 8.69 -5.80
N LEU A 22 7.72 8.17 -5.29
CA LEU A 22 8.90 7.87 -6.10
C LEU A 22 8.61 6.77 -7.13
N LEU A 23 7.91 5.70 -6.75
CA LEU A 23 7.56 4.62 -7.66
C LEU A 23 6.53 5.04 -8.71
N GLN A 24 5.59 5.93 -8.37
CA GLN A 24 4.65 6.52 -9.33
C GLN A 24 5.37 7.37 -10.38
N LYS A 25 6.35 8.18 -9.95
CA LYS A 25 7.12 9.05 -10.87
C LYS A 25 8.23 8.31 -11.62
N ARG A 26 8.79 7.26 -11.03
CA ARG A 26 9.93 6.48 -11.57
C ARG A 26 9.71 4.97 -11.35
N PRO A 27 8.82 4.31 -12.11
CA PRO A 27 8.52 2.88 -11.92
C PRO A 27 9.74 1.97 -12.03
N GLN A 28 10.73 2.34 -12.87
CA GLN A 28 12.01 1.63 -13.01
C GLN A 28 12.83 1.53 -11.70
N TRP A 29 12.53 2.36 -10.70
CA TRP A 29 13.22 2.33 -9.41
C TRP A 29 12.71 1.24 -8.48
N ARG A 30 11.68 0.46 -8.87
CA ARG A 30 11.15 -0.65 -8.05
C ARG A 30 12.23 -1.62 -7.57
N ARG A 31 13.25 -1.89 -8.38
CA ARG A 31 14.38 -2.78 -8.01
C ARG A 31 15.50 -2.07 -7.24
N ARG A 32 15.50 -0.74 -7.21
CA ARG A 32 16.54 0.14 -6.65
C ARG A 32 16.16 0.79 -5.33
N LEU A 33 14.88 0.74 -4.97
CA LEU A 33 14.38 1.31 -3.73
C LEU A 33 14.45 0.26 -2.62
N ARG A 34 14.99 0.65 -1.46
CA ARG A 34 15.06 -0.18 -0.26
C ARG A 34 14.54 0.64 0.92
N VAL A 35 13.71 0.03 1.75
CA VAL A 35 13.23 0.61 3.01
C VAL A 35 13.82 -0.21 4.13
N LEU A 36 14.44 0.47 5.09
CA LEU A 36 14.99 -0.16 6.28
C LEU A 36 14.10 0.19 7.46
N ASP A 37 13.69 -0.82 8.22
CA ASP A 37 13.04 -0.66 9.52
C ASP A 37 13.99 -1.14 10.62
N PRO A 38 14.78 -0.26 11.25
CA PRO A 38 15.68 -0.66 12.34
C PRO A 38 14.95 -1.28 13.53
N SER A 39 13.67 -0.95 13.72
CA SER A 39 12.87 -1.50 14.81
C SER A 39 12.35 -2.91 14.50
N GLY A 40 12.20 -3.25 13.21
CA GLY A 40 11.53 -4.46 12.76
C GLY A 40 10.05 -4.57 13.17
N THR A 41 9.48 -3.55 13.82
CA THR A 41 8.16 -3.61 14.47
C THR A 41 7.11 -2.76 13.76
N TRP A 42 7.46 -2.04 12.69
CA TRP A 42 6.53 -1.10 12.08
C TRP A 42 5.25 -1.76 11.58
N LEU A 43 5.35 -2.91 10.91
CA LEU A 43 4.16 -3.59 10.37
C LEU A 43 3.22 -4.08 11.49
N ASP A 44 3.79 -4.55 12.60
CA ASP A 44 3.03 -4.96 13.78
C ASP A 44 2.32 -3.77 14.45
N ARG A 45 3.03 -2.64 14.61
CA ARG A 45 2.45 -1.39 15.11
C ARG A 45 1.35 -0.87 14.20
N TRP A 46 1.58 -0.89 12.89
CA TRP A 46 0.59 -0.50 11.90
C TRP A 46 -0.67 -1.36 12.03
N ASN A 47 -0.52 -2.69 12.05
CA ASN A 47 -1.64 -3.62 12.20
C ASN A 47 -2.42 -3.38 13.51
N THR A 48 -1.70 -3.18 14.61
CA THR A 48 -2.28 -2.87 15.92
C THR A 48 -3.06 -1.55 15.90
N GLN A 49 -2.54 -0.50 15.26
CA GLN A 49 -3.22 0.78 15.12
C GLN A 49 -4.45 0.68 14.22
N MET A 50 -4.36 0.02 13.07
CA MET A 50 -5.49 -0.18 12.16
C MET A 50 -6.64 -0.90 12.88
N ARG A 51 -6.34 -1.97 13.61
CA ARG A 51 -7.34 -2.68 14.43
C ARG A 51 -7.93 -1.80 15.53
N ARG A 52 -7.09 -1.00 16.21
CA ARG A 52 -7.52 -0.10 17.28
C ARG A 52 -8.46 1.00 16.80
N TYR A 53 -8.25 1.51 15.59
CA TYR A 53 -9.07 2.56 14.97
C TYR A 53 -10.15 2.00 14.06
N GLU A 54 -10.38 0.69 14.06
CA GLU A 54 -11.37 0.00 13.22
C GLU A 54 -11.21 0.30 11.72
N ILE A 55 -9.98 0.65 11.30
CA ILE A 55 -9.68 0.96 9.90
C ILE A 55 -9.58 -0.39 9.17
N PRO A 56 -10.34 -0.60 8.07
CA PRO A 56 -10.25 -1.82 7.29
C PRO A 56 -8.81 -2.04 6.81
N SER A 57 -8.16 -3.11 7.30
CA SER A 57 -6.80 -3.47 6.89
C SER A 57 -6.76 -4.07 5.47
N SER A 58 -7.90 -4.45 4.92
CA SER A 58 -8.07 -4.93 3.56
C SER A 58 -9.20 -4.16 2.88
N VAL A 59 -8.87 -3.29 1.93
CA VAL A 59 -9.81 -2.94 0.87
C VAL A 59 -9.77 -4.09 -0.12
N PRO A 60 -10.87 -4.78 -0.43
CA PRO A 60 -10.86 -5.81 -1.46
C PRO A 60 -10.45 -5.17 -2.80
N VAL A 61 -9.31 -5.58 -3.32
CA VAL A 61 -8.86 -5.17 -4.66
C VAL A 61 -9.71 -5.93 -5.66
N GLY A 62 -10.81 -5.30 -6.11
CA GLY A 62 -11.66 -5.81 -7.18
C GLY A 62 -12.81 -6.69 -6.71
N GLY A 63 -13.95 -6.07 -6.42
CA GLY A 63 -15.23 -6.74 -6.27
C GLY A 63 -16.32 -5.76 -6.65
N VAL A 64 -16.73 -5.79 -7.91
CA VAL A 64 -17.94 -5.15 -8.40
C VAL A 64 -19.06 -5.46 -7.40
N THR A 65 -19.61 -4.45 -6.74
CA THR A 65 -20.92 -4.57 -6.10
C THR A 65 -21.86 -4.92 -7.24
N ARG A 66 -22.29 -6.17 -7.30
CA ARG A 66 -23.27 -6.64 -8.28
C ARG A 66 -24.52 -5.80 -8.04
N GLU A 67 -24.73 -4.76 -8.85
CA GLU A 67 -25.98 -4.02 -8.88
C GLU A 67 -27.08 -5.05 -9.09
N GLU A 68 -27.97 -5.13 -8.11
CA GLU A 68 -29.15 -5.96 -8.14
C GLU A 68 -30.09 -5.38 -9.20
N GLN A 69 -29.98 -5.84 -10.44
CA GLN A 69 -30.85 -5.42 -11.53
C GLN A 69 -32.24 -6.03 -11.33
N PRO A 70 -33.29 -5.24 -11.04
CA PRO A 70 -34.64 -5.79 -10.95
C PRO A 70 -35.12 -6.14 -12.36
N ARG A 71 -35.72 -7.32 -12.45
CA ARG A 71 -36.10 -8.00 -13.69
C ARG A 71 -36.95 -7.11 -14.58
N ARG A 72 -36.48 -6.85 -15.80
CA ARG A 72 -37.33 -6.30 -16.87
C ARG A 72 -38.35 -7.38 -17.24
N SER A 73 -39.59 -7.18 -16.82
CA SER A 73 -40.75 -7.97 -17.21
C SER A 73 -40.80 -8.05 -18.74
N ARG A 74 -40.69 -9.25 -19.30
CA ARG A 74 -41.15 -9.54 -20.65
C ARG A 74 -42.63 -9.88 -20.54
N GLY A 75 -43.47 -9.12 -21.22
CA GLY A 75 -44.93 -9.28 -21.26
C GLY A 75 -45.57 -7.98 -21.69
#